data_AF-A0A8T5K950-F1
#
_entry.id   AF-A0A8T5K950-F1
#
_cell.length_a   1.000
_cell.length_b   1.000
_cell.length_c   1.000
_cell.angle_alpha   90.00
_cell.angle_beta   90.00
_cell.angle_gamma   90.00
#
_symmetry.space_group_name_H-M   'P 1'
#
loop_
_entity.id
_entity.type
_entity.pdbx_description
1 polymer ?
#
loop_
_entity_poly.entity_id
_entity_poly.type
_entity_poly.pdbx_seq_one_letter_code
_entity_poly.pdbx_strand_id
1 'polypeptide(L)'
;MDETPEVSGDLILDQVYISNKNMIHDLEEKGYGEIQKEKLLLKQFETLYLLYTHKLILKKNKNQINFDAYMSICQKTNSEILTK
;
A
#
# COMPACT_ATOMS: atom_id res chain seq x y z
N MET A 1 -17.29 2.58 15.06
CA MET A 1 -16.64 1.25 15.06
C MET A 1 -15.24 1.50 14.59
N ASP A 2 -14.29 1.50 15.52
CA ASP A 2 -12.86 1.67 15.26
C ASP A 2 -12.36 0.45 14.48
N GLU A 3 -12.42 0.52 13.15
CA GLU A 3 -11.65 -0.39 12.30
C GLU A 3 -10.17 -0.02 12.50
N THR A 4 -9.55 -0.65 13.51
CA THR A 4 -8.10 -0.62 13.65
C THR A 4 -7.48 -1.14 12.36
N PRO A 5 -6.49 -0.45 11.79
CA PRO A 5 -5.86 -0.87 10.56
C PRO A 5 -5.36 -2.30 10.68
N GLU A 6 -5.88 -3.13 9.78
CA GLU A 6 -5.71 -4.59 9.76
C GLU A 6 -4.32 -4.97 9.25
N VAL A 7 -3.74 -4.12 8.39
CA VAL A 7 -2.47 -4.36 7.72
C VAL A 7 -1.53 -3.15 7.79
N SER A 8 -0.22 -3.41 7.80
CA SER A 8 0.88 -2.46 7.77
C SER A 8 1.85 -2.76 6.63
N GLY A 9 2.21 -1.75 5.84
CA GLY A 9 3.14 -1.87 4.72
C GLY A 9 4.27 -0.86 4.75
N ASP A 10 5.35 -1.18 4.04
CA ASP A 10 6.47 -0.29 3.84
C ASP A 10 6.51 0.21 2.39
N LEU A 11 6.63 1.52 2.21
CA LEU A 11 6.78 2.16 0.92
C LEU A 11 8.26 2.20 0.51
N ILE A 12 8.63 1.40 -0.48
CA ILE A 12 10.00 1.28 -1.01
C ILE A 12 9.95 1.51 -2.52
N LEU A 13 10.69 2.49 -3.04
CA LEU A 13 10.73 2.79 -4.49
C LEU A 13 9.32 2.97 -5.10
N ASP A 14 8.46 3.69 -4.38
CA ASP A 14 7.06 3.99 -4.76
C ASP A 14 6.12 2.78 -4.89
N GLN A 15 6.61 1.62 -4.45
CA GLN A 15 5.90 0.36 -4.33
C GLN A 15 5.67 0.01 -2.86
N VAL A 16 4.52 -0.60 -2.57
CA VAL A 16 4.16 -0.97 -1.20
C VAL A 16 4.42 -2.45 -0.98
N TYR A 17 5.28 -2.74 -0.02
CA TYR A 17 5.62 -4.10 0.36
C TYR A 17 5.07 -4.43 1.73
N ILE A 18 4.30 -5.52 1.80
CA ILE A 18 3.89 -6.14 3.06
C ILE A 18 4.86 -7.27 3.35
N SER A 19 5.49 -7.22 4.53
CA SER A 19 6.43 -8.26 4.97
C SER A 19 5.84 -9.20 6.03
N ASN A 20 4.63 -8.92 6.54
CA ASN A 20 4.00 -9.71 7.59
C ASN A 20 3.19 -10.87 6.99
N LYS A 21 3.63 -12.11 7.25
CA LYS A 21 3.04 -13.33 6.66
C LYS A 21 1.54 -13.49 6.93
N ASN A 22 1.04 -13.14 8.12
CA ASN A 22 -0.40 -13.24 8.43
C ASN A 22 -1.22 -12.30 7.54
N MET A 23 -0.72 -11.09 7.32
CA MET A 23 -1.39 -10.08 6.52
C MET A 23 -1.24 -10.33 5.02
N ILE A 24 -0.10 -10.88 4.59
CA ILE A 24 0.10 -11.34 3.21
C ILE A 24 -0.95 -12.38 2.86
N HIS A 25 -1.17 -13.37 3.74
CA HIS A 25 -2.15 -14.43 3.50
C HIS A 25 -3.57 -13.88 3.37
N ASP A 26 -3.98 -12.99 4.28
CA ASP A 26 -5.31 -12.35 4.24
C ASP A 26 -5.51 -11.52 2.96
N LEU A 27 -4.50 -10.76 2.56
CA LEU A 27 -4.52 -9.98 1.33
C LEU A 27 -4.52 -10.86 0.08
N GLU A 28 -3.75 -11.95 0.08
CA GLU A 28 -3.70 -12.94 -1.00
C GLU A 28 -5.05 -13.65 -1.18
N GLU A 29 -5.69 -14.09 -0.09
CA GLU A 29 -7.03 -14.69 -0.13
C GLU A 29 -8.09 -13.72 -0.68
N LYS A 30 -7.95 -12.42 -0.38
CA LYS A 30 -8.80 -11.36 -0.92
C LYS A 30 -8.42 -10.96 -2.35
N GLY A 31 -7.31 -11.47 -2.89
CA GLY A 31 -6.83 -11.20 -4.24
C GLY A 31 -6.08 -9.87 -4.42
N TYR A 32 -5.54 -9.29 -3.35
CA TYR A 32 -4.75 -8.06 -3.38
C TYR A 32 -3.28 -8.32 -3.68
N GLY A 33 -2.70 -7.54 -4.58
CA GLY A 33 -1.26 -7.51 -4.84
C GLY A 33 -0.70 -8.79 -5.48
N GLU A 34 0.63 -8.87 -5.51
CA GLU A 34 1.39 -10.00 -6.06
C GLU A 34 2.50 -10.41 -5.10
N ILE A 35 2.66 -11.72 -4.84
CA ILE A 35 3.76 -12.19 -4.00
C ILE A 35 5.07 -12.16 -4.79
N GLN A 36 6.02 -11.36 -4.31
CA GLN A 36 7.39 -11.32 -4.79
C GLN A 36 8.37 -11.58 -3.65
N LYS A 37 9.20 -12.62 -3.78
CA LYS A 37 10.29 -12.94 -2.85
C LYS A 37 9.85 -12.92 -1.37
N GLU A 38 8.78 -13.65 -1.05
CA GLU A 38 8.18 -13.76 0.30
C GLU A 38 7.57 -12.46 0.87
N LYS A 39 7.38 -11.44 0.04
CA LYS A 39 6.65 -10.22 0.38
C LYS A 39 5.49 -10.02 -0.57
N LEU A 40 4.40 -9.44 -0.09
CA LEU A 40 3.32 -9.02 -0.97
C LEU A 40 3.59 -7.62 -1.48
N LEU A 41 3.62 -7.47 -2.80
CA LEU A 41 3.67 -6.20 -3.48
C LEU A 41 2.23 -5.76 -3.79
N LEU A 42 1.77 -4.68 -3.16
CA LEU A 42 0.48 -4.09 -3.50
C LEU A 42 0.60 -3.15 -4.70
N LYS A 43 -0.39 -3.18 -5.59
CA LYS A 43 -0.48 -2.20 -6.68
C LYS A 43 -0.85 -0.83 -6.11
N GLN A 44 -0.57 0.23 -6.88
CA GLN A 44 -0.83 1.61 -6.46
C GLN A 44 -2.31 1.85 -6.14
N PHE A 45 -3.22 1.41 -7.00
CA PHE A 45 -4.67 1.58 -6.79
C PHE A 45 -5.19 0.77 -5.60
N GLU A 46 -4.66 -0.44 -5.35
CA GLU A 46 -5.04 -1.28 -4.21
C GLU A 46 -4.58 -0.66 -2.91
N THR A 47 -3.34 -0.15 -2.89
CA THR A 47 -2.79 0.58 -1.75
C THR A 47 -3.66 1.80 -1.44
N LEU A 48 -4.05 2.58 -2.45
CA LEU A 48 -4.96 3.72 -2.29
C LEU A 48 -6.31 3.28 -1.72
N TYR A 49 -6.88 2.20 -2.23
CA TYR A 49 -8.14 1.65 -1.71
C TYR A 49 -8.02 1.24 -0.25
N LEU A 50 -6.98 0.49 0.13
CA LEU A 50 -6.77 0.05 1.51
C LEU A 50 -6.47 1.22 2.46
N LEU A 51 -5.75 2.24 1.99
CA LEU A 51 -5.52 3.49 2.72
C LEU A 51 -6.84 4.26 2.91
N TYR A 52 -7.68 4.32 1.88
CA TYR A 52 -8.98 4.99 1.91
C TYR A 52 -9.94 4.29 2.87
N THR A 53 -9.95 2.95 2.90
CA THR A 53 -10.74 2.18 3.86
C THR A 53 -10.11 2.13 5.25
N HIS A 54 -9.01 2.85 5.49
CA HIS A 54 -8.25 2.83 6.75
C HIS A 54 -7.77 1.44 7.20
N LYS A 55 -7.68 0.47 6.26
CA LYS A 55 -7.26 -0.91 6.54
C LYS A 55 -5.75 -1.09 6.45
N LEU A 56 -5.05 -0.18 5.78
CA LEU A 56 -3.59 -0.21 5.62
C LEU A 56 -2.92 0.99 6.29
N ILE A 57 -1.95 0.73 7.15
CA ILE A 57 -0.95 1.71 7.57
C ILE A 57 0.25 1.61 6.66
N LEU A 58 0.53 2.66 5.90
CA LEU A 58 1.75 2.74 5.09
C LEU A 58 2.84 3.50 5.85
N LYS A 59 4.07 2.97 5.87
CA LYS A 59 5.25 3.61 6.48
C LYS A 59 6.34 3.82 5.44
N LYS A 60 6.99 4.98 5.47
CA LYS A 60 8.17 5.32 4.66
C LYS A 60 9.24 5.89 5.57
N ASN A 61 10.37 5.18 5.71
CA ASN A 61 11.54 5.66 6.47
C ASN A 61 11.16 6.25 7.85
N LYS A 62 10.35 5.53 8.63
CA LYS A 62 9.79 5.90 9.95
C LYS A 62 8.63 6.89 9.97
N ASN A 63 8.32 7.56 8.87
CA ASN A 63 7.12 8.39 8.78
C ASN A 63 5.93 7.59 8.27
N GLN A 64 4.77 7.78 8.88
CA GLN A 64 3.53 7.23 8.33
C GLN A 64 3.11 8.04 7.11
N ILE A 65 2.74 7.34 6.05
CA ILE A 65 2.23 7.91 4.82
C ILE A 65 0.71 7.75 4.86
N ASN A 66 0.00 8.88 4.76
CA ASN A 66 -1.45 8.90 4.69
C ASN A 66 -1.88 8.82 3.22
N PHE A 67 -3.17 8.59 2.98
CA PHE A 67 -3.73 8.53 1.62
C PHE A 67 -3.28 9.71 0.74
N ASP A 68 -3.46 10.95 1.19
CA ASP A 68 -3.09 12.16 0.42
C ASP A 68 -1.60 12.22 0.09
N ALA A 69 -0.76 11.80 1.04
CA ALA A 69 0.68 11.75 0.87
C ALA A 69 1.09 10.68 -0.14
N TYR A 70 0.47 9.50 -0.09
CA TYR A 70 0.71 8.43 -1.06
C TYR A 70 0.22 8.80 -2.46
N MET A 71 -0.99 9.37 -2.56
CA MET A 71 -1.56 9.83 -3.82
C MET A 71 -0.67 10.90 -4.48
N SER A 72 -0.15 11.83 -3.69
CA SER A 72 0.83 12.81 -4.16
C SER A 72 2.13 12.16 -4.64
N ILE A 73 2.58 11.07 -4.01
CA ILE A 73 3.76 10.31 -4.45
C ILE A 73 3.48 9.62 -5.77
N CYS A 74 2.35 8.92 -5.91
CA CYS A 74 1.94 8.30 -7.18
C CYS A 74 1.87 9.32 -8.32
N GLN A 75 1.32 10.51 -8.06
CA GLN A 75 1.28 11.59 -9.04
C GLN A 75 2.68 12.12 -9.41
N LYS A 76 3.61 12.18 -8.46
CA LYS A 76 4.98 12.67 -8.70
C LYS A 76 5.87 11.66 -9.40
N THR A 77 5.81 10.40 -9.00
CA THR A 77 6.58 9.31 -9.62
C THR A 77 6.09 9.04 -11.03
N ASN A 78 4.82 9.32 -11.29
CA ASN A 78 4.18 9.09 -12.57
C ASN A 78 3.60 10.40 -13.11
N SER A 79 4.50 11.31 -13.52
CA SER A 79 4.12 12.52 -14.26
C SER A 79 3.44 12.20 -15.61
N GLU A 80 3.42 10.93 -16.04
CA GLU A 80 2.74 10.45 -17.25
C GLU A 80 1.32 9.90 -16.99
N ILE A 81 0.89 9.59 -15.75
CA ILE A 81 -0.49 9.11 -15.50
C ILE A 81 -1.53 10.20 -15.80
N LEU A 82 -1.18 11.48 -15.66
CA LEU A 82 -2.12 12.61 -15.78
C LEU A 82 -2.00 13.39 -17.09
N THR A 83 -1.12 12.99 -18.01
CA THR A 83 -0.96 13.69 -19.30
C THR A 83 -0.92 12.72 -20.48
N LYS A 84 -2.07 12.24 -20.94
CA LYS A 84 -2.72 12.67 -22.20
C LYS A 84 -4.06 11.98 -22.45
#